data_AF-A0A0R0HGQ8-F1
#
_entry.id   AF-A0A0R0HGQ8-F1
#
_cell.length_a   1.000
_cell.length_b   1.000
_cell.length_c   1.000
_cell.angle_alpha   90.00
_cell.angle_beta   90.00
_cell.angle_gamma   90.00
#
_symmetry.space_group_name_H-M   'P 1'
#
loop_
_entity.id
_entity.type
_entity.pdbx_description
1 polymer ?
#
loop_
_entity_poly.entity_id
_entity_poly.type
_entity_poly.pdbx_seq_one_letter_code
_entity_poly.pdbx_strand_id
1 'polypeptide(L)'
;MEKLCLFLATLVFISILFHGEMVTALRTKDGSEEWGYVQVRPMRKRNPEGNNCNITLYFGLYLLSQKPTCSGWLYRSAHRVDNPSKPWPIILWLQGGPGSSGVGNFKEIGPLDDNLKPRNFTWLKKADLLFVDNPVGTGYSFVEDSRLLVKTDKEAATDLTTLLTELFNGDYSLQKSPFFIVAESYGGKFAVTLGLSVIKAIHKGKLKLKLGGIFLS
;
A
#
# COMPACT_ATOMS: atom_id res chain seq x y z
N MET A 1 22.15 -19.57 21.00
CA MET A 1 21.05 -18.67 20.60
C MET A 1 20.92 -18.51 19.08
N GLU A 2 21.94 -18.80 18.27
CA GLU A 2 21.85 -18.71 16.79
C GLU A 2 21.04 -19.83 16.11
N LYS A 3 20.97 -21.03 16.70
CA LYS A 3 20.25 -22.18 16.09
C LYS A 3 18.72 -22.09 16.15
N LEU A 4 18.15 -21.22 17.00
CA LEU A 4 16.70 -21.07 17.13
C LEU A 4 16.09 -20.18 16.03
N CYS A 5 16.87 -19.25 15.46
CA CYS A 5 16.43 -18.42 14.34
C CYS A 5 16.28 -19.19 13.02
N LEU A 6 17.09 -20.24 12.81
CA LEU A 6 17.01 -21.09 11.60
C LEU A 6 15.78 -22.02 11.58
N PHE A 7 15.26 -22.41 12.75
CA PHE A 7 14.12 -23.33 12.83
C PHE A 7 12.77 -22.64 12.58
N LEU A 8 12.66 -21.34 12.89
CA LEU A 8 11.48 -20.55 12.55
C LEU A 8 11.41 -20.21 11.04
N ALA A 9 12.56 -20.08 10.37
CA ALA A 9 12.63 -19.79 8.95
C ALA A 9 12.14 -20.95 8.05
N THR A 10 12.25 -22.20 8.53
CA THR A 10 11.90 -23.41 7.75
C THR A 10 10.41 -23.76 7.82
N LEU A 11 9.70 -23.43 8.90
CA LEU A 11 8.26 -23.72 9.04
C LEU A 11 7.37 -22.79 8.21
N VAL A 12 7.83 -21.58 7.88
CA VAL A 12 7.08 -20.63 7.04
C VAL A 12 7.06 -21.05 5.56
N PHE A 13 7.98 -21.92 5.13
CA PHE A 13 8.09 -22.34 3.72
C PHE A 13 7.04 -23.37 3.27
N ILE A 14 6.32 -24.02 4.20
CA ILE A 14 5.46 -25.17 3.86
C ILE A 14 3.99 -24.76 3.58
N SER A 15 3.54 -23.57 3.97
CA SER A 15 2.14 -23.15 3.81
C SER A 15 1.82 -22.35 2.54
N ILE A 16 2.79 -22.07 1.66
CA ILE A 16 2.63 -21.15 0.50
C ILE A 16 2.06 -21.86 -0.76
N LEU A 17 1.72 -23.15 -0.71
CA LEU A 17 1.35 -23.91 -1.91
C LEU A 17 -0.11 -23.79 -2.37
N PHE A 18 -1.01 -23.13 -1.65
CA PHE A 18 -2.42 -23.11 -2.05
C PHE A 18 -3.10 -21.79 -1.68
N HIS A 19 -3.33 -20.92 -2.68
CA HIS A 19 -4.60 -20.24 -3.01
C HIS A 19 -4.33 -18.92 -3.72
N GLY A 20 -4.93 -18.76 -4.90
CA GLY A 20 -4.90 -17.51 -5.63
C GLY A 20 -5.90 -16.53 -5.05
N GLU A 21 -5.41 -15.54 -4.31
CA GLU A 21 -5.97 -14.18 -4.19
C GLU A 21 -4.77 -13.23 -3.96
N MET A 22 -4.69 -12.15 -4.74
CA MET A 22 -3.44 -11.42 -4.99
C MET A 22 -3.17 -10.28 -3.98
N VAL A 23 -3.53 -10.52 -2.71
CA VAL A 23 -3.10 -9.70 -1.58
C VAL A 23 -2.57 -10.66 -0.53
N THR A 24 -1.34 -10.45 -0.12
CA THR A 24 -0.83 -11.07 1.09
C THR A 24 -0.41 -9.91 1.99
N ALA A 25 -0.40 -10.12 3.30
CA ALA A 25 -0.14 -9.03 4.23
C ALA A 25 0.47 -9.61 5.50
N LEU A 26 1.43 -8.90 6.08
CA LEU A 26 1.98 -9.20 7.39
C LEU A 26 1.38 -8.23 8.40
N ARG A 27 0.88 -8.76 9.50
CA ARG A 27 0.23 -7.98 10.55
C ARG A 27 1.00 -8.11 11.86
N THR A 28 1.11 -7.03 12.62
CA THR A 28 1.59 -7.13 14.01
C THR A 28 0.67 -8.04 14.83
N LYS A 29 1.20 -8.68 15.88
CA LYS A 29 0.43 -9.61 16.72
C LYS A 29 -0.82 -8.96 17.34
N ASP A 30 -0.73 -7.68 17.67
CA ASP A 30 -1.83 -6.88 18.22
C ASP A 30 -2.78 -6.33 17.13
N GLY A 31 -2.40 -6.50 15.87
CA GLY A 31 -3.19 -6.10 14.73
C GLY A 31 -3.20 -4.60 14.42
N SER A 32 -2.36 -3.81 15.09
CA SER A 32 -2.27 -2.35 14.92
C SER A 32 -1.62 -1.92 13.60
N GLU A 33 -0.84 -2.82 13.01
CA GLU A 33 -0.03 -2.55 11.82
C GLU A 33 -0.17 -3.67 10.80
N GLU A 34 -0.31 -3.31 9.53
CA GLU A 34 -0.39 -4.23 8.40
C GLU A 34 0.50 -3.73 7.24
N TRP A 35 1.29 -4.64 6.67
CA TRP A 35 2.37 -4.35 5.71
C TRP A 35 2.15 -5.20 4.46
N GLY A 36 2.23 -4.59 3.28
CA GLY A 36 1.78 -5.23 2.04
C GLY A 36 2.57 -4.84 0.78
N TYR A 37 2.38 -5.63 -0.28
CA TYR A 37 2.70 -5.33 -1.67
C TYR A 37 1.47 -5.65 -2.52
N VAL A 38 1.30 -4.92 -3.63
CA VAL A 38 0.39 -5.29 -4.70
C VAL A 38 1.12 -5.21 -6.03
N GLN A 39 0.96 -6.24 -6.86
CA GLN A 39 1.40 -6.17 -8.25
C GLN A 39 0.42 -5.29 -9.03
N VAL A 40 0.93 -4.18 -9.55
CA VAL A 40 0.07 -3.17 -10.19
C VAL A 40 0.08 -3.22 -11.71
N ARG A 41 1.11 -3.82 -12.32
CA ARG A 41 1.23 -3.98 -13.79
C ARG A 41 1.68 -5.40 -14.18
N PRO A 42 1.08 -6.01 -15.21
CA PRO A 42 1.56 -7.28 -15.78
C PRO A 42 2.73 -7.07 -16.77
N MET A 43 3.66 -8.01 -16.83
CA MET A 43 4.69 -8.03 -17.89
C MET A 43 4.03 -8.31 -19.25
N ARG A 44 4.26 -7.43 -20.22
CA ARG A 44 3.65 -7.53 -21.57
C ARG A 44 4.46 -8.37 -22.57
N LYS A 45 5.53 -9.06 -22.17
CA LYS A 45 6.30 -9.92 -23.07
C LYS A 45 6.66 -11.26 -22.43
N ARG A 46 6.46 -12.33 -23.21
CA ARG A 46 7.09 -13.64 -23.01
C ARG A 46 8.60 -13.45 -23.04
N ASN A 47 9.31 -14.09 -22.12
CA ASN A 47 10.74 -14.40 -22.27
C ASN A 47 10.96 -15.01 -23.68
N PRO A 48 12.08 -14.73 -24.37
CA PRO A 48 12.50 -15.43 -25.60
C PRO A 48 12.26 -16.96 -25.62
N GLU A 49 12.28 -17.62 -24.47
CA GLU A 49 12.10 -19.06 -24.26
C GLU A 49 10.64 -19.52 -24.13
N GLY A 50 9.65 -18.61 -24.21
CA GLY A 50 8.23 -18.97 -24.28
C GLY A 50 7.58 -19.46 -22.98
N ASN A 51 8.32 -19.55 -21.87
CA ASN A 51 7.78 -20.00 -20.59
C ASN A 51 6.94 -18.93 -19.89
N ASN A 52 5.78 -19.33 -19.36
CA ASN A 52 5.06 -18.59 -18.34
C ASN A 52 5.88 -18.68 -17.05
N CYS A 53 6.70 -17.68 -16.75
CA CYS A 53 7.30 -17.58 -15.43
C CYS A 53 6.18 -17.26 -14.44
N ASN A 54 5.73 -18.29 -13.72
CA ASN A 54 4.96 -18.14 -12.48
C ASN A 54 5.88 -17.45 -11.47
N ILE A 55 5.80 -16.13 -11.40
CA ILE A 55 6.55 -15.34 -10.42
C ILE A 55 5.62 -15.05 -9.25
N THR A 56 5.78 -15.83 -8.20
CA THR A 56 5.26 -15.61 -6.85
C THR A 56 6.07 -14.47 -6.20
N LEU A 57 5.40 -13.53 -5.53
CA LEU A 57 6.03 -12.34 -4.95
C LEU A 57 6.10 -12.41 -3.41
N TYR A 58 7.02 -11.65 -2.81
CA TYR A 58 7.40 -11.71 -1.38
C TYR A 58 7.29 -10.32 -0.70
N PHE A 59 6.82 -10.30 0.56
CA PHE A 59 6.63 -9.11 1.41
C PHE A 59 7.95 -8.71 2.03
N GLY A 60 8.29 -7.42 1.98
CA GLY A 60 9.58 -6.92 2.44
C GLY A 60 9.89 -7.28 3.90
N LEU A 61 10.84 -8.20 4.08
CA LEU A 61 12.18 -7.82 4.53
C LEU A 61 13.12 -7.97 3.31
N TYR A 62 14.14 -7.12 3.24
CA TYR A 62 15.19 -7.06 2.20
C TYR A 62 15.52 -8.39 1.50
N LEU A 63 15.28 -8.45 0.18
CA LEU A 63 16.17 -8.96 -0.90
C LEU A 63 15.33 -9.23 -2.19
N LEU A 64 15.68 -8.51 -3.27
CA LEU A 64 15.53 -8.79 -4.72
C LEU A 64 14.38 -9.72 -5.20
N SER A 65 13.32 -9.20 -5.86
CA SER A 65 12.46 -10.01 -6.76
C SER A 65 11.52 -9.22 -7.72
N GLN A 66 11.40 -9.69 -8.98
CA GLN A 66 11.20 -8.93 -10.22
C GLN A 66 9.77 -8.51 -10.61
N LYS A 67 9.12 -7.46 -10.06
CA LYS A 67 7.90 -6.84 -10.67
C LYS A 67 7.65 -5.37 -10.25
N PRO A 68 6.89 -4.56 -11.01
CA PRO A 68 6.35 -3.27 -10.54
C PRO A 68 5.38 -3.48 -9.38
N THR A 69 5.79 -3.05 -8.20
CA THR A 69 5.02 -3.20 -6.96
C THR A 69 4.91 -1.87 -6.23
N CYS A 70 3.75 -1.62 -5.65
CA CYS A 70 3.57 -0.57 -4.64
C CYS A 70 3.72 -1.19 -3.25
N SER A 71 4.55 -0.57 -2.42
CA SER A 71 4.76 -0.88 -1.00
C SER A 71 3.99 0.12 -0.14
N GLY A 72 3.40 -0.36 0.96
CA GLY A 72 2.67 0.51 1.86
C GLY A 72 2.47 -0.03 3.27
N TRP A 73 2.09 0.90 4.14
CA TRP A 73 1.89 0.73 5.57
C TRP A 73 0.45 1.10 5.91
N LEU A 74 -0.32 0.13 6.38
CA LEU A 74 -1.67 0.35 6.89
C LEU A 74 -1.66 0.25 8.42
N TYR A 75 -1.83 1.38 9.08
CA TYR A 75 -2.05 1.45 10.52
C TYR A 75 -3.53 1.42 10.81
N ARG A 76 -3.98 0.38 11.52
CA ARG A 76 -5.34 0.32 12.08
C ARG A 76 -5.33 0.96 13.47
N SER A 77 -6.21 1.92 13.67
CA SER A 77 -6.30 2.67 14.90
C SER A 77 -6.84 1.81 16.05
N ALA A 78 -6.13 1.81 17.17
CA ALA A 78 -6.66 1.31 18.44
C ALA A 78 -7.84 2.13 18.97
N HIS A 79 -8.06 3.35 18.44
CA HIS A 79 -9.19 4.21 18.78
C HIS A 79 -10.41 4.00 17.87
N ARG A 80 -10.34 3.07 16.90
CA ARG A 80 -11.44 2.78 15.98
C ARG A 80 -12.66 2.31 16.76
N VAL A 81 -13.78 3.02 16.56
CA VAL A 81 -15.09 2.65 17.10
C VAL A 81 -16.01 2.33 15.94
N ASP A 82 -16.67 1.17 15.97
CA ASP A 82 -17.68 0.81 14.97
C ASP A 82 -18.97 1.57 15.27
N ASN A 83 -19.12 2.74 14.63
CA ASN A 83 -20.28 3.61 14.77
C ASN A 83 -20.86 3.94 13.38
N PRO A 84 -22.03 3.41 13.01
CA PRO A 84 -22.66 3.69 11.72
C PRO A 84 -22.95 5.18 11.47
N SER A 85 -23.29 5.94 12.50
CA SER A 85 -23.58 7.37 12.40
C SER A 85 -22.34 8.24 12.25
N LYS A 86 -21.16 7.69 12.59
CA LYS A 86 -19.87 8.34 12.44
C LYS A 86 -18.79 7.31 12.05
N PRO A 87 -18.81 6.84 10.79
CA PRO A 87 -17.89 5.80 10.34
C PRO A 87 -16.44 6.25 10.50
N TRP A 88 -15.58 5.34 10.98
CA TRP A 88 -14.16 5.63 11.15
C TRP A 88 -13.46 5.78 9.80
N PRO A 89 -12.76 6.90 9.53
CA PRO A 89 -12.17 7.16 8.23
C PRO A 89 -10.84 6.43 8.02
N ILE A 90 -10.50 6.20 6.76
CA ILE A 90 -9.15 5.78 6.32
C ILE A 90 -8.55 6.93 5.52
N ILE A 91 -7.30 7.30 5.83
CA ILE A 91 -6.56 8.35 5.14
C ILE A 91 -5.40 7.72 4.39
N LEU A 92 -5.38 7.86 3.07
CA LEU A 92 -4.17 7.68 2.27
C LEU A 92 -3.36 8.98 2.31
N TRP A 93 -2.13 8.90 2.79
CA TRP A 93 -1.17 10.00 2.75
C TRP A 93 -0.23 9.85 1.56
N LEU A 94 -0.23 10.84 0.67
CA LEU A 94 0.68 10.90 -0.47
C LEU A 94 1.73 11.99 -0.26
N GLN A 95 2.97 11.55 -0.01
CA GLN A 95 4.10 12.45 0.11
C GLN A 95 4.48 13.06 -1.24
N GLY A 96 5.00 14.29 -1.19
CA GLY A 96 5.63 14.94 -2.33
C GLY A 96 7.07 14.49 -2.60
N GLY A 97 7.80 15.38 -3.28
CA GLY A 97 8.90 14.99 -4.14
C GLY A 97 8.38 14.34 -5.43
N PRO A 98 9.25 13.83 -6.27
CA PRO A 98 9.07 12.41 -6.53
C PRO A 98 10.18 11.65 -5.82
N GLY A 99 9.83 10.61 -5.04
CA GLY A 99 10.82 9.73 -4.41
C GLY A 99 10.95 9.81 -2.88
N SER A 100 10.12 10.56 -2.17
CA SER A 100 10.24 10.66 -0.71
C SER A 100 9.48 9.53 0.00
N SER A 101 10.22 8.57 0.56
CA SER A 101 9.67 7.43 1.29
C SER A 101 9.62 7.68 2.80
N GLY A 102 8.52 7.27 3.43
CA GLY A 102 8.39 7.23 4.90
C GLY A 102 8.34 8.57 5.62
N VAL A 103 8.49 9.72 4.95
CA VAL A 103 8.48 11.05 5.61
C VAL A 103 7.13 11.32 6.28
N GLY A 104 6.02 11.17 5.55
CA GLY A 104 4.67 11.29 6.12
C GLY A 104 4.42 10.38 7.32
N ASN A 105 4.98 9.17 7.29
CA ASN A 105 4.83 8.20 8.38
C ASN A 105 5.68 8.60 9.59
N PHE A 106 7.01 8.62 9.43
CA PHE A 106 7.94 8.70 10.57
C PHE A 106 8.25 10.13 11.01
N LYS A 107 8.00 11.14 10.17
CA LYS A 107 8.32 12.54 10.49
C LYS A 107 7.09 13.41 10.73
N GLU A 108 5.93 13.03 10.22
CA GLU A 108 4.75 13.90 10.24
C GLU A 108 3.60 13.33 11.08
N ILE A 109 2.78 12.44 10.51
CA ILE A 109 1.46 12.09 11.04
C ILE A 109 1.34 10.64 11.54
N GLY A 110 2.31 9.79 11.22
CA GLY A 110 2.32 8.39 11.66
C GLY A 110 2.52 8.22 13.16
N PRO A 111 2.44 6.97 13.67
CA PRO A 111 2.47 6.71 15.10
C PRO A 111 3.88 6.66 15.69
N LEU A 112 4.90 6.47 14.86
CA LEU A 112 6.30 6.34 15.29
C LEU A 112 7.15 7.49 14.73
N ASP A 113 8.18 7.90 15.46
CA ASP A 113 9.18 8.83 14.97
C ASP A 113 10.29 8.12 14.16
N ASP A 114 11.29 8.88 13.72
CA ASP A 114 12.45 8.37 12.97
C ASP A 114 13.37 7.46 13.78
N ASN A 115 13.23 7.45 15.12
CA ASN A 115 13.89 6.51 16.03
C ASN A 115 12.98 5.33 16.42
N LEU A 116 11.85 5.16 15.71
CA LEU A 116 10.83 4.15 15.95
C LEU A 116 10.22 4.23 17.36
N LYS A 117 10.18 5.43 17.96
CA LYS A 117 9.53 5.68 19.24
C LYS A 117 8.11 6.18 19.04
N PRO A 118 7.16 5.81 19.92
CA PRO A 118 5.80 6.32 19.85
C PRO A 118 5.75 7.86 19.88
N ARG A 119 4.99 8.46 18.96
CA ARG A 119 4.75 9.91 18.92
C ARG A 119 3.60 10.29 19.83
N ASN A 120 3.74 11.43 20.50
CA ASN A 120 2.65 12.03 21.29
C ASN A 120 1.47 12.46 20.39
N PHE A 121 1.76 12.88 19.16
CA PHE A 121 0.77 13.31 18.16
C PHE A 121 0.86 12.41 16.93
N THR A 122 -0.26 11.78 16.61
CA THR A 122 -0.46 11.00 15.40
C THR A 122 -1.90 11.14 14.94
N TRP A 123 -2.11 11.16 13.62
CA TRP A 123 -3.45 11.16 13.05
C TRP A 123 -4.17 9.83 13.25
N LEU A 124 -3.45 8.77 13.67
CA LEU A 124 -4.03 7.48 14.03
C LEU A 124 -5.08 7.61 15.14
N LYS A 125 -5.09 8.71 15.92
CA LYS A 125 -6.15 9.01 16.91
C LYS A 125 -7.52 9.33 16.32
N LYS A 126 -7.61 9.58 15.00
CA LYS A 126 -8.82 10.05 14.31
C LYS A 126 -9.16 9.29 13.02
N ALA A 127 -8.21 8.52 12.50
CA ALA A 127 -8.35 7.75 11.27
C ALA A 127 -7.43 6.52 11.30
N ASP A 128 -7.70 5.54 10.45
CA ASP A 128 -6.68 4.59 10.02
C ASP A 128 -5.78 5.28 8.99
N LEU A 129 -4.48 4.98 9.00
CA LEU A 129 -3.50 5.64 8.12
C LEU A 129 -2.93 4.65 7.12
N LEU A 130 -3.01 4.97 5.83
CA LEU A 130 -2.38 4.26 4.73
C LEU A 130 -1.27 5.14 4.16
N PHE A 131 -0.03 4.68 4.25
CA PHE A 131 1.12 5.28 3.60
C PHE A 131 1.55 4.41 2.44
N VAL A 132 1.87 5.01 1.30
CA VAL A 132 2.32 4.27 0.11
C VAL A 132 3.53 4.97 -0.46
N ASP A 133 4.59 4.21 -0.75
CA ASP A 133 5.69 4.73 -1.55
C ASP A 133 5.22 4.85 -3.00
N ASN A 134 5.12 6.07 -3.49
CA ASN A 134 4.64 6.35 -4.84
C ASN A 134 5.46 7.47 -5.50
N PRO A 135 5.72 7.36 -6.82
CA PRO A 135 5.35 6.26 -7.72
C PRO A 135 6.29 5.06 -7.61
N VAL A 136 5.97 3.95 -8.29
CA VAL A 136 6.89 2.79 -8.40
C VAL A 136 8.24 3.26 -8.93
N GLY A 137 9.31 2.97 -8.18
CA GLY A 137 10.63 3.58 -8.26
C GLY A 137 11.00 4.42 -7.03
N THR A 138 10.04 4.66 -6.13
CA THR A 138 10.22 5.40 -4.86
C THR A 138 10.37 4.44 -3.69
N GLY A 139 11.34 4.69 -2.81
CA GLY A 139 11.46 3.95 -1.55
C GLY A 139 11.53 2.43 -1.75
N TYR A 140 10.60 1.71 -1.15
CA TYR A 140 10.48 0.26 -1.25
C TYR A 140 9.58 -0.21 -2.39
N SER A 141 9.03 0.71 -3.19
CA SER A 141 8.29 0.40 -4.42
C SER A 141 9.24 0.34 -5.59
N PHE A 142 9.42 -0.83 -6.19
CA PHE A 142 10.48 -1.05 -7.17
C PHE A 142 9.99 -1.78 -8.43
N VAL A 143 10.86 -1.78 -9.42
CA VAL A 143 10.81 -2.61 -10.63
C VAL A 143 12.20 -3.16 -10.85
N GLU A 144 12.28 -4.34 -11.46
CA GLU A 144 13.58 -4.87 -11.86
C GLU A 144 14.01 -4.46 -13.26
N ASP A 145 13.05 -4.22 -14.13
CA ASP A 145 13.34 -3.58 -15.41
C ASP A 145 13.09 -2.08 -15.30
N SER A 146 14.17 -1.29 -15.33
CA SER A 146 14.09 0.17 -15.26
C SER A 146 13.24 0.80 -16.36
N ARG A 147 12.99 0.08 -17.47
CA ARG A 147 12.06 0.51 -18.52
C ARG A 147 10.60 0.57 -18.03
N LEU A 148 10.28 -0.13 -16.95
CA LEU A 148 8.97 -0.18 -16.29
C LEU A 148 8.81 0.86 -15.19
N LEU A 149 9.82 1.69 -14.90
CA LEU A 149 9.65 2.83 -14.00
C LEU A 149 8.48 3.70 -14.48
N VAL A 150 7.73 4.24 -13.53
CA VAL A 150 6.61 5.13 -13.81
C VAL A 150 7.13 6.41 -14.46
N LYS A 151 6.51 6.82 -15.57
CA LYS A 151 6.94 7.98 -16.37
C LYS A 151 5.95 9.13 -16.35
N THR A 152 4.72 8.88 -15.89
CA THR A 152 3.65 9.88 -15.89
C THR A 152 2.78 9.78 -14.64
N ASP A 153 2.17 10.90 -14.25
CA ASP A 153 1.20 10.96 -13.15
C ASP A 153 0.01 10.00 -13.39
N LYS A 154 -0.36 9.76 -14.65
CA LYS A 154 -1.43 8.83 -15.04
C LYS A 154 -1.05 7.36 -14.80
N GLU A 155 0.19 6.99 -15.06
CA GLU A 155 0.72 5.67 -14.72
C GLU A 155 0.76 5.49 -13.19
N ALA A 156 1.26 6.48 -12.45
CA ALA A 156 1.24 6.47 -10.98
C ALA A 156 -0.18 6.27 -10.42
N ALA A 157 -1.15 7.04 -10.93
CA ALA A 157 -2.55 6.92 -10.53
C ALA A 157 -3.16 5.56 -10.89
N THR A 158 -2.78 4.97 -12.03
CA THR A 158 -3.24 3.63 -12.44
C THR A 158 -2.70 2.56 -11.48
N ASP A 159 -1.42 2.67 -11.13
CA ASP A 159 -0.76 1.75 -10.20
C ASP A 159 -1.42 1.83 -8.82
N LEU A 160 -1.58 3.04 -8.26
CA LEU A 160 -2.27 3.27 -6.99
C LEU A 160 -3.74 2.83 -7.01
N THR A 161 -4.46 3.03 -8.11
CA THR A 161 -5.86 2.56 -8.23
C THR A 161 -5.93 1.03 -8.17
N THR A 162 -4.94 0.34 -8.74
CA THR A 162 -4.84 -1.12 -8.67
C THR A 162 -4.57 -1.58 -7.24
N LEU A 163 -3.61 -0.94 -6.53
CA LEU A 163 -3.38 -1.17 -5.11
C LEU A 163 -4.66 -1.03 -4.28
N LEU A 164 -5.40 0.08 -4.47
CA LEU A 164 -6.65 0.32 -3.73
C LEU A 164 -7.73 -0.70 -4.11
N THR A 165 -7.77 -1.17 -5.36
CA THR A 165 -8.72 -2.18 -5.81
C THR A 165 -8.49 -3.50 -5.08
N GLU A 166 -7.26 -3.97 -5.06
CA GLU A 166 -6.89 -5.21 -4.38
C GLU A 166 -7.15 -5.09 -2.86
N LEU A 167 -6.77 -3.97 -2.25
CA LEU A 167 -6.95 -3.74 -0.82
C LEU A 167 -8.42 -3.68 -0.39
N PHE A 168 -9.23 -2.85 -1.07
CA PHE A 168 -10.62 -2.60 -0.65
C PHE A 168 -11.58 -3.70 -1.10
N ASN A 169 -11.38 -4.31 -2.27
CA ASN A 169 -12.33 -5.30 -2.76
C ASN A 169 -12.29 -6.59 -1.94
N GLY A 170 -11.15 -6.92 -1.34
CA GLY A 170 -10.97 -8.09 -0.48
C GLY A 170 -11.43 -7.91 0.98
N ASP A 171 -11.51 -6.67 1.49
CA ASP A 171 -11.87 -6.41 2.90
C ASP A 171 -13.13 -5.55 3.01
N TYR A 172 -14.28 -6.21 3.26
CA TYR A 172 -15.57 -5.52 3.46
C TYR A 172 -15.56 -4.51 4.63
N SER A 173 -14.67 -4.68 5.61
CA SER A 173 -14.54 -3.73 6.72
C SER A 173 -13.97 -2.39 6.28
N LEU A 174 -13.08 -2.37 5.27
CA LEU A 174 -12.56 -1.15 4.66
C LEU A 174 -13.62 -0.44 3.80
N GLN A 175 -14.47 -1.22 3.11
CA GLN A 175 -15.53 -0.67 2.24
C GLN A 175 -16.59 0.14 3.01
N LYS A 176 -16.73 -0.11 4.32
CA LYS A 176 -17.65 0.65 5.18
C LYS A 176 -17.13 2.04 5.51
N SER A 177 -15.80 2.21 5.55
CA SER A 177 -15.12 3.43 5.96
C SER A 177 -15.04 4.46 4.82
N PRO A 178 -15.26 5.75 5.10
CA PRO A 178 -14.95 6.81 4.15
C PRO A 178 -13.44 6.89 3.95
N PHE A 179 -13.02 6.92 2.71
CA PHE A 179 -11.62 6.98 2.30
C PHE A 179 -11.27 8.38 1.82
N PHE A 180 -10.21 8.95 2.39
CA PHE A 180 -9.71 10.27 2.04
C PHE A 180 -8.32 10.17 1.44
N ILE A 181 -8.08 10.93 0.38
CA ILE A 181 -6.74 11.12 -0.20
C ILE A 181 -6.23 12.45 0.31
N VAL A 182 -5.15 12.43 1.08
CA VAL A 182 -4.49 13.62 1.61
C VAL A 182 -3.09 13.66 1.04
N ALA A 183 -2.64 14.83 0.62
CA ALA A 183 -1.32 14.94 0.01
C ALA A 183 -0.61 16.24 0.35
N GLU A 184 0.71 16.18 0.30
CA GLU A 184 1.61 17.32 0.53
C GLU A 184 2.49 17.55 -0.71
N SER A 185 2.72 18.80 -1.09
CA SER A 185 3.67 19.19 -2.14
C SER A 185 3.32 18.55 -3.49
N TYR A 186 4.26 17.98 -4.24
CA TYR A 186 3.98 17.29 -5.51
C TYR A 186 2.98 16.13 -5.34
N GLY A 187 2.81 15.61 -4.12
CA GLY A 187 1.74 14.69 -3.76
C GLY A 187 0.37 15.21 -4.20
N GLY A 188 0.15 16.53 -4.26
CA GLY A 188 -1.09 17.11 -4.75
C GLY A 188 -1.42 16.76 -6.20
N LYS A 189 -0.41 16.67 -7.09
CA LYS A 189 -0.61 16.20 -8.47
C LYS A 189 -1.01 14.73 -8.51
N PHE A 190 -0.37 13.90 -7.68
CA PHE A 190 -0.75 12.49 -7.54
C PHE A 190 -2.16 12.35 -6.98
N ALA A 191 -2.54 13.14 -5.98
CA ALA A 191 -3.87 13.07 -5.36
C ALA A 191 -4.99 13.45 -6.34
N VAL A 192 -4.83 14.51 -7.13
CA VAL A 192 -5.82 14.90 -8.15
C VAL A 192 -5.92 13.83 -9.24
N THR A 193 -4.79 13.36 -9.75
CA THR A 193 -4.78 12.36 -10.82
C THR A 193 -5.33 11.00 -10.34
N LEU A 194 -4.99 10.60 -9.11
CA LEU A 194 -5.53 9.43 -8.44
C LEU A 194 -7.03 9.57 -8.19
N GLY A 195 -7.48 10.72 -7.70
CA GLY A 195 -8.90 10.99 -7.45
C GLY A 195 -9.76 10.76 -8.68
N LEU A 196 -9.34 11.28 -9.83
CA LEU A 196 -10.02 11.04 -11.11
C LEU A 196 -10.02 9.56 -11.51
N SER A 197 -8.89 8.87 -11.32
CA SER A 197 -8.76 7.43 -11.62
C SER A 197 -9.66 6.57 -10.72
N VAL A 198 -9.69 6.87 -9.43
CA VAL A 198 -10.50 6.21 -8.39
C VAL A 198 -11.98 6.42 -8.68
N ILE A 199 -12.44 7.65 -8.91
CA ILE A 199 -13.86 7.94 -9.26
C ILE A 199 -14.27 7.13 -10.48
N LYS A 200 -13.42 7.08 -11.52
CA LYS A 200 -13.69 6.29 -12.73
C LYS A 200 -13.75 4.79 -12.43
N ALA A 201 -12.91 4.26 -11.54
CA ALA A 201 -12.91 2.86 -11.15
C ALA A 201 -14.16 2.49 -10.32
N ILE A 202 -14.59 3.37 -9.41
CA ILE A 202 -15.83 3.22 -8.62
C ILE A 202 -17.04 3.20 -9.55
N HIS A 203 -17.18 4.18 -10.45
CA HIS A 203 -18.31 4.25 -11.39
C HIS A 203 -18.39 3.02 -12.32
N LYS A 204 -17.26 2.36 -12.59
CA LYS A 204 -17.21 1.12 -13.38
C LYS A 204 -17.43 -0.15 -12.54
N GLY A 205 -17.68 -0.03 -11.24
CA GLY A 205 -17.83 -1.16 -10.32
C GLY A 205 -16.54 -1.95 -10.09
N LYS A 206 -15.37 -1.41 -10.49
CA LYS A 206 -14.08 -2.09 -10.34
C LYS A 206 -13.47 -1.91 -8.95
N LEU A 207 -13.73 -0.78 -8.31
CA LEU A 207 -13.20 -0.43 -6.99
C LEU A 207 -14.36 -0.18 -6.03
N LYS A 208 -14.46 -1.01 -4.98
CA LYS A 208 -15.47 -0.92 -3.93
C LYS A 208 -14.94 -0.07 -2.77
N LEU A 209 -14.86 1.25 -2.97
CA LEU A 209 -14.49 2.17 -1.89
C LEU A 209 -15.45 3.37 -1.84
N LYS A 210 -15.61 3.95 -0.65
CA LYS A 210 -16.39 5.18 -0.43
C LYS A 210 -15.44 6.38 -0.39
N LEU A 211 -15.22 7.03 -1.54
CA LEU A 211 -14.40 8.24 -1.56
C LEU A 211 -15.10 9.37 -0.78
N GLY A 212 -14.48 9.83 0.31
CA GLY A 212 -14.98 10.90 1.16
C GLY A 212 -14.48 12.28 0.76
N GLY A 213 -13.30 12.38 0.15
CA GLY A 213 -12.73 13.66 -0.27
C GLY A 213 -11.25 13.58 -0.62
N ILE A 214 -10.76 14.69 -1.17
CA ILE A 214 -9.35 14.89 -1.53
C ILE A 214 -8.89 16.21 -0.91
N PHE A 215 -7.79 16.17 -0.16
CA PHE A 215 -7.21 17.34 0.50
C PHE A 215 -5.77 17.52 0.05
N LEU A 216 -5.41 18.77 -0.26
CA LEU A 216 -4.12 19.15 -0.79
C LEU A 216 -3.46 20.13 0.18
N SER A 217 -2.20 19.90 0.51
CA SER A 217 -1.35 20.75 1.33
C SER A 217 -0.10 21.19 0.57
#